data_AF-A0A2V6J9P0-F1
#
_entry.id   AF-A0A2V6J9P0-F1
#
_cell.length_a   1.000
_cell.length_b   1.000
_cell.length_c   1.000
_cell.angle_alpha   90.00
_cell.angle_beta   90.00
_cell.angle_gamma   90.00
#
_symmetry.space_group_name_H-M   'P 1'
#
loop_
_entity.id
_entity.type
_entity.pdbx_description
1 polymer ?
#
loop_
_entity_poly.entity_id
_entity_poly.type
_entity_poly.pdbx_seq_one_letter_code
_entity_poly.pdbx_strand_id
1 'polypeptide(L)' 'MDILVADDDRTARFLLSSTLIELGHSVTEATNGCEAWEAWKREH' A
#
# COMPACT_ATOMS: atom_id res chain seq x y z
N MET A 1 3.57 10.79 -5.19
CA MET A 1 4.21 10.33 -3.94
C MET A 1 4.19 8.82 -3.99
N ASP A 2 5.21 8.17 -3.44
CA ASP A 2 5.20 6.72 -3.27
C ASP A 2 4.57 6.42 -1.91
N ILE A 3 3.52 5.59 -1.89
CA ILE A 3 2.69 5.34 -0.71
C ILE A 3 2.62 3.83 -0.45
N LEU A 4 2.94 3.43 0.77
CA LEU A 4 2.73 2.07 1.26
C LEU A 4 1.35 1.96 1.94
N VAL A 5 0.46 1.13 1.39
CA VAL A 5 -0.84 0.80 2.00
C VAL A 5 -0.75 -0.58 2.64
N ALA A 6 -0.84 -0.63 3.97
CA ALA A 6 -0.83 -1.85 4.75
C ALA A 6 -2.21 -2.07 5.40
N ASP A 7 -2.99 -3.01 4.86
CA ASP A 7 -4.35 -3.29 5.30
C ASP A 7 -4.65 -4.78 5.05
N ASP A 8 -5.15 -5.50 6.06
CA ASP A 8 -5.44 -6.94 5.99
C ASP A 8 -6.79 -7.24 5.35
N ASP A 9 -7.70 -6.26 5.26
CA ASP A 9 -8.95 -6.40 4.51
C ASP A 9 -8.72 -6.12 3.01
N ARG A 10 -9.07 -7.10 2.19
CA ARG A 10 -8.91 -7.01 0.73
C ARG A 10 -9.74 -5.88 0.12
N THR A 11 -10.94 -5.64 0.62
CA THR A 11 -11.88 -4.68 0.02
C THR A 11 -11.44 -3.26 0.34
N ALA A 12 -11.09 -2.98 1.59
CA ALA A 12 -10.56 -1.71 2.06
C ALA A 12 -9.26 -1.35 1.33
N ARG A 13 -8.30 -2.29 1.28
CA ARG A 13 -7.04 -2.10 0.56
C ARG A 13 -7.27 -1.75 -0.91
N PHE A 14 -8.12 -2.52 -1.61
CA PHE A 14 -8.43 -2.26 -3.01
C PHE A 14 -9.04 -0.88 -3.24
N LEU A 15 -10.03 -0.49 -2.43
CA LEU A 15 -10.68 0.81 -2.56
C LEU A 15 -9.70 1.96 -2.32
N LEU A 16 -8.87 1.86 -1.28
CA LEU A 16 -7.89 2.87 -0.93
C LEU A 16 -6.78 2.98 -1.99
N SER A 17 -6.20 1.86 -2.40
CA SER A 17 -5.17 1.83 -3.46
C SER A 17 -5.69 2.41 -4.76
N SER A 18 -6.89 2.01 -5.20
CA SER A 18 -7.49 2.52 -6.43
C SER A 18 -7.68 4.03 -6.38
N THR A 19 -8.18 4.55 -5.25
CA THR A 19 -8.36 5.99 -5.04
C THR A 19 -7.02 6.74 -5.11
N LEU A 20 -5.98 6.23 -4.44
CA LEU A 20 -4.66 6.87 -4.43
C LEU A 20 -4.00 6.84 -5.82
N ILE A 21 -4.17 5.74 -6.57
CA ILE A 21 -3.70 5.62 -7.95
C ILE A 21 -4.43 6.63 -8.85
N GLU A 22 -5.75 6.77 -8.75
CA GLU A 22 -6.54 7.76 -9.50
C GLU A 22 -6.10 9.20 -9.20
N LEU A 23 -5.62 9.47 -7.99
CA LEU A 23 -5.05 10.76 -7.60
C LEU A 23 -3.59 10.98 -8.06
N GLY A 24 -3.03 10.02 -8.81
CA GLY A 24 -1.68 10.12 -9.38
C GLY A 24 -0.56 9.73 -8.44
N HIS A 25 -0.82 8.88 -7.44
CA HIS A 25 0.21 8.33 -6.55
C HIS A 25 0.65 6.93 -7.01
N SER A 26 1.91 6.59 -6.72
CA SER A 26 2.39 5.21 -6.83
C SER A 26 2.04 4.50 -5.52
N VAL A 27 1.46 3.31 -5.60
CA VAL A 27 1.03 2.56 -4.41
C VAL A 27 1.71 1.20 -4.37
N THR A 28 2.34 0.91 -3.23
CA THR A 28 2.77 -0.44 -2.84
C THR A 28 1.77 -0.98 -1.84
N GLU A 29 1.17 -2.14 -2.13
CA GLU A 29 0.26 -2.82 -1.21
C GLU A 29 0.99 -3.84 -0.33
N ALA A 30 0.56 -3.96 0.93
CA ALA A 30 0.94 -5.01 1.84
C ALA A 30 -0.31 -5.58 2.53
N THR A 31 -0.38 -6.90 2.67
CA THR A 31 -1.55 -7.59 3.23
C THR A 31 -1.42 -7.86 4.73
N ASN A 32 -0.25 -7.59 5.30
CA ASN A 32 0.05 -7.79 6.71
C ASN A 32 1.27 -6.96 7.13
N GLY A 33 1.54 -6.93 8.44
CA GLY A 33 2.64 -6.15 9.01
C GLY A 33 4.04 -6.61 8.57
N CYS A 34 4.26 -7.90 8.36
CA CYS A 34 5.55 -8.40 7.89
C CYS A 34 5.85 -7.92 6.47
N GLU A 35 4.89 -8.04 5.55
CA GLU A 35 5.02 -7.52 4.19
C GLU A 35 5.25 -6.01 4.16
N ALA A 36 4.51 -5.27 4.99
CA ALA A 36 4.67 -3.81 5.10
C ALA A 36 6.07 -3.44 5.59
N TRP A 37 6.58 -4.15 6.59
CA TRP A 37 7.93 -3.93 7.12
C TRP A 37 9.01 -4.23 6.08
N GLU A 38 8.90 -5.35 5.36
CA GLU A 38 9.83 -5.68 4.29
C GLU A 38 9.75 -4.70 3.11
N ALA A 39 8.55 -4.18 2.80
CA ALA A 39 8.38 -3.15 1.78
C ALA A 39 9.04 -1.83 2.19
N TRP A 40 8.80 -1.37 3.41
CA TRP A 40 9.37 -0.12 3.92
C TRP A 40 10.90 -0.14 3.93
N LYS A 41 11.52 -1.26 4.34
CA LYS A 41 12.98 -1.46 4.31
C LYS A 41 13.61 -1.48 2.92
N ARG A 42 12.85 -1.71 1.84
CA ARG A 42 13.40 -1.66 0.47
C ARG A 42 13.50 -0.24 -0.07
N GLU A 43 12.73 0.68 0.52
CA GLU A 43 12.65 2.07 0.09
C GLU A 43 13.54 3.01 0.95
N HIS A 44 14.21 2.50 2.00
CA HIS A 44 15.10 3.22 2.91
C HIS A 44 16.40 2.44 3.17
#